data_AF-A0A3G6IRL5-F1
#
_entry.id   AF-A0A3G6IRL5-F1
#
_cell.length_a   1.000
_cell.length_b   1.000
_cell.length_c   1.000
_cell.angle_alpha   90.00
_cell.angle_beta   90.00
_cell.angle_gamma   90.00
#
_symmetry.space_group_name_H-M   'P 1'
#
loop_
_entity.id
_entity.type
_entity.pdbx_description
1 polymer ?
#
loop_
_entity_poly.entity_id
_entity_poly.type
_entity_poly.pdbx_seq_one_letter_code
_entity_poly.pdbx_strand_id
1 'polypeptide(L)'
;MDVDLQTVLRRLGAPEVAPSVAEVRLLPEHYFAQHWPKAEQHLPVLAGETPKRSVCREDLFALGAAASGPEDMRNFYVAVCAWGAGTSALSAYRLARPLRQPDLEERLWAGLCLAQRGDALGAYEALNGTHRVKFLGPAFFSKLMHFMAPPPEVGDVRPPIILDSRVAQALGWRKTASWTPAEYLAYLDAAEQLRRRWRPDLPLDVVEYQLFAVGKRV
;
A
#
# COMPACT_ATOMS: atom_id res chain seq x y z
N MET A 1 16.49 -3.01 -11.55
CA MET A 1 15.93 -2.56 -12.83
C MET A 1 16.29 -1.10 -12.99
N ASP A 2 16.66 -0.69 -14.20
CA ASP A 2 17.08 0.70 -14.44
C ASP A 2 15.86 1.62 -14.54
N VAL A 3 15.95 2.82 -13.95
CA VAL A 3 14.90 3.84 -13.94
C VAL A 3 15.48 5.10 -14.56
N ASP A 4 14.91 5.53 -15.70
CA ASP A 4 15.23 6.84 -16.26
C ASP A 4 14.59 7.94 -15.40
N LEU A 5 15.34 8.37 -14.39
CA LEU A 5 14.90 9.38 -13.43
C LEU A 5 14.52 10.70 -14.10
N GLN A 6 15.17 11.09 -15.20
CA GLN A 6 14.85 12.35 -15.89
C GLN A 6 13.50 12.26 -16.59
N THR A 7 13.21 11.13 -17.23
CA THR A 7 11.88 10.88 -17.80
C THR A 7 10.81 10.83 -16.73
N VAL A 8 11.07 10.16 -15.59
CA VAL A 8 10.09 10.09 -14.49
C VAL A 8 9.86 11.46 -13.87
N LEU A 9 10.90 12.26 -13.61
CA LEU A 9 10.77 13.64 -13.09
C LEU A 9 9.88 14.51 -13.98
N ARG A 10 10.06 14.45 -15.30
CA ARG A 10 9.18 15.18 -16.24
C ARG A 10 7.72 14.74 -16.11
N ARG A 11 7.46 13.45 -15.86
CA ARG A 11 6.10 12.93 -15.66
C ARG A 11 5.48 13.35 -14.34
N LEU A 12 6.27 13.45 -13.26
CA LEU A 12 5.79 13.94 -11.96
C LEU A 12 5.25 15.37 -12.06
N GLY A 13 5.78 16.16 -12.99
CA GLY A 13 5.36 17.53 -13.25
C GLY A 13 6.13 18.55 -12.40
N ALA A 14 5.70 19.79 -12.45
CA ALA A 14 6.34 20.88 -11.72
C ALA A 14 6.25 20.65 -10.18
N PRO A 15 7.30 20.91 -9.39
CA PRO A 15 7.27 20.74 -7.93
C PRO A 15 6.11 21.47 -7.22
N GLU A 16 5.68 22.59 -7.77
CA GLU A 16 4.63 23.46 -7.23
C GLU A 16 3.23 22.85 -7.33
N VAL A 17 3.04 21.86 -8.21
CA VAL A 17 1.77 21.14 -8.35
C VAL A 17 1.72 19.83 -7.54
N ALA A 18 2.76 19.54 -6.76
CA ALA A 18 2.77 18.37 -5.90
C ALA A 18 1.66 18.50 -4.83
N PRO A 19 0.91 17.42 -4.54
CA PRO A 19 -0.10 17.45 -3.50
C PRO A 19 0.56 17.60 -2.13
N SER A 20 -0.13 18.25 -1.21
CA SER A 20 0.24 18.32 0.20
C SER A 20 0.10 16.96 0.88
N VAL A 21 0.78 16.79 2.02
CA VAL A 21 0.65 15.59 2.86
C VAL A 21 -0.81 15.38 3.27
N ALA A 22 -1.53 16.44 3.62
CA ALA A 22 -2.94 16.38 3.99
C ALA A 22 -3.82 15.88 2.81
N GLU A 23 -3.61 16.39 1.60
CA GLU A 23 -4.33 15.91 0.40
C GLU A 23 -4.05 14.43 0.12
N VAL A 24 -2.83 13.95 0.38
CA VAL A 24 -2.49 12.53 0.18
C VAL A 24 -3.08 11.63 1.26
N ARG A 25 -3.05 12.08 2.52
CA ARG A 25 -3.41 11.25 3.68
C ARG A 25 -4.89 11.25 4.02
N LEU A 26 -5.59 12.37 3.80
CA LEU A 26 -7.00 12.56 4.15
C LEU A 26 -7.96 12.33 2.98
N LEU A 27 -7.46 12.06 1.76
CA LEU A 27 -8.33 11.76 0.62
C LEU A 27 -9.11 10.44 0.87
N PRO A 28 -10.45 10.50 0.93
CA PRO A 28 -11.24 9.29 1.14
C PRO A 28 -11.27 8.44 -0.14
N GLU A 29 -11.01 7.14 0.00
CA GLU A 29 -11.33 6.16 -1.04
C GLU A 29 -12.63 5.44 -0.67
N HIS A 30 -13.52 5.33 -1.66
CA HIS A 30 -14.84 4.75 -1.46
C HIS A 30 -14.88 3.28 -1.85
N TYR A 31 -15.55 2.47 -1.04
CA TYR A 31 -15.79 1.06 -1.30
C TYR A 31 -17.22 0.67 -0.89
N PHE A 32 -17.62 -0.55 -1.24
CA PHE A 32 -18.95 -1.07 -0.92
C PHE A 32 -18.82 -2.31 -0.03
N ALA A 33 -19.41 -2.25 1.17
CA ALA A 33 -19.36 -3.36 2.13
C ALA A 33 -20.02 -4.64 1.58
N GLN A 34 -21.07 -4.48 0.77
CA GLN A 34 -21.78 -5.60 0.14
C GLN A 34 -20.94 -6.39 -0.89
N HIS A 35 -19.81 -5.86 -1.34
CA HIS A 35 -18.89 -6.60 -2.22
C HIS A 35 -18.01 -7.60 -1.46
N TRP A 36 -18.00 -7.53 -0.12
CA TRP A 36 -17.25 -8.41 0.76
C TRP A 36 -18.13 -9.57 1.27
N PRO A 37 -17.52 -10.72 1.63
CA PRO A 37 -18.26 -11.87 2.13
C PRO A 37 -19.10 -11.51 3.36
N LYS A 38 -20.33 -12.04 3.45
CA LYS A 38 -21.22 -11.82 4.62
C LYS A 38 -20.56 -12.16 5.95
N ALA A 39 -19.73 -13.20 5.96
CA ALA A 39 -18.99 -13.63 7.15
C ALA A 39 -18.06 -12.53 7.70
N GLU A 40 -17.64 -11.56 6.88
CA GLU A 40 -16.71 -10.49 7.25
C GLU A 40 -17.42 -9.17 7.58
N GLN A 41 -18.72 -9.07 7.33
CA GLN A 41 -19.47 -7.82 7.52
C GLN A 41 -19.63 -7.40 8.99
N HIS A 42 -19.22 -8.26 9.92
CA HIS A 42 -19.11 -7.93 11.34
C HIS A 42 -17.86 -7.08 11.66
N LEU A 43 -16.87 -7.05 10.77
CA LEU A 43 -15.65 -6.28 10.96
C LEU A 43 -15.96 -4.77 10.97
N PRO A 44 -15.36 -3.97 11.88
CA PRO A 44 -15.65 -2.54 12.01
C PRO A 44 -15.65 -1.75 10.70
N VAL A 45 -14.71 -2.05 9.80
CA VAL A 45 -14.59 -1.36 8.51
C VAL A 45 -15.73 -1.69 7.53
N LEU A 46 -16.41 -2.81 7.69
CA LEU A 46 -17.53 -3.24 6.84
C LEU A 46 -18.90 -3.04 7.52
N ALA A 47 -18.93 -3.01 8.86
CA ALA A 47 -20.14 -2.89 9.66
C ALA A 47 -20.90 -1.57 9.42
N GLY A 48 -22.16 -1.54 9.84
CA GLY A 48 -23.06 -0.38 9.77
C GLY A 48 -24.12 -0.48 8.65
N GLU A 49 -24.98 0.53 8.57
CA GLU A 49 -26.18 0.49 7.71
C GLU A 49 -25.91 0.90 6.26
N THR A 50 -25.10 1.95 6.02
CA THR A 50 -24.89 2.48 4.65
C THR A 50 -24.02 1.56 3.78
N PRO A 51 -24.48 1.06 2.62
CA PRO A 51 -23.65 0.13 1.84
C PRO A 51 -22.33 0.73 1.29
N LYS A 52 -22.32 2.03 1.01
CA LYS A 52 -21.13 2.79 0.58
C LYS A 52 -20.36 3.29 1.80
N ARG A 53 -19.08 3.00 1.86
CA ARG A 53 -18.15 3.39 2.92
C ARG A 53 -17.00 4.21 2.35
N SER A 54 -16.21 4.80 3.23
CA SER A 54 -14.95 5.45 2.90
C SER A 54 -13.93 5.25 4.00
N VAL A 55 -12.66 5.25 3.61
CA VAL A 55 -11.53 5.26 4.52
C VAL A 55 -10.40 6.06 3.85
N CYS A 56 -9.65 6.84 4.61
CA CYS A 56 -8.46 7.55 4.12
C CYS A 56 -7.18 6.85 4.58
N ARG A 57 -6.00 7.33 4.17
CA ARG A 57 -4.73 6.73 4.60
C ARG A 57 -4.50 6.93 6.10
N GLU A 58 -4.91 8.07 6.65
CA GLU A 58 -4.75 8.37 8.08
C GLU A 58 -5.47 7.34 8.96
N ASP A 59 -6.69 6.95 8.58
CA ASP A 59 -7.44 5.89 9.25
C ASP A 59 -6.70 4.54 9.22
N LEU A 60 -6.06 4.22 8.08
CA LEU A 60 -5.33 2.97 7.90
C LEU A 60 -4.00 2.95 8.68
N PHE A 61 -3.30 4.07 8.75
CA PHE A 61 -2.13 4.23 9.62
C PHE A 61 -2.51 4.11 11.09
N ALA A 62 -3.62 4.73 11.51
CA ALA A 62 -4.12 4.59 12.87
C ALA A 62 -4.45 3.12 13.20
N LEU A 63 -5.03 2.38 12.24
CA LEU A 63 -5.33 0.97 12.41
C LEU A 63 -4.06 0.10 12.49
N GLY A 64 -3.05 0.39 11.68
CA GLY A 64 -1.74 -0.30 11.75
C GLY A 64 -0.97 0.01 13.04
N ALA A 65 -1.03 1.25 13.51
CA ALA A 65 -0.41 1.67 14.77
C ALA A 65 -1.07 1.03 16.00
N ALA A 66 -2.38 0.77 15.95
CA ALA A 66 -3.13 0.12 17.02
C ALA A 66 -2.95 -1.42 17.03
N ALA A 67 -2.52 -2.02 15.92
CA ALA A 67 -2.37 -3.47 15.81
C ALA A 67 -1.20 -3.98 16.66
N SER A 68 -1.48 -4.99 17.48
CA SER A 68 -0.54 -5.53 18.48
C SER A 68 -0.35 -7.05 18.40
N GLY A 69 -1.17 -7.73 17.60
CA GLY A 69 -1.08 -9.18 17.43
C GLY A 69 -1.84 -9.72 16.21
N PRO A 70 -1.77 -11.05 15.98
CA PRO A 70 -2.50 -11.73 14.91
C PRO A 70 -4.01 -11.43 14.88
N GLU A 71 -4.64 -11.29 16.04
CA GLU A 71 -6.08 -11.02 16.19
C GLU A 71 -6.55 -9.75 15.47
N ASP A 72 -5.67 -8.76 15.29
CA ASP A 72 -5.98 -7.50 14.62
C ASP A 72 -5.88 -7.62 13.08
N MET A 73 -5.18 -8.64 12.58
CA MET A 73 -4.78 -8.74 11.18
C MET A 73 -5.94 -8.91 10.23
N ARG A 74 -7.02 -9.60 10.63
CA ARG A 74 -8.18 -9.77 9.75
C ARG A 74 -8.86 -8.44 9.46
N ASN A 75 -9.13 -7.63 10.49
CA ASN A 75 -9.73 -6.30 10.31
C ASN A 75 -8.78 -5.37 9.52
N PHE A 76 -7.49 -5.34 9.90
CA PHE A 76 -6.48 -4.54 9.19
C PHE A 76 -6.38 -4.91 7.70
N TYR A 77 -6.30 -6.21 7.40
CA TYR A 77 -6.26 -6.72 6.04
C TYR A 77 -7.47 -6.28 5.22
N VAL A 78 -8.68 -6.47 5.77
CA VAL A 78 -9.92 -6.10 5.08
C VAL A 78 -10.00 -4.59 4.86
N ALA A 79 -9.59 -3.77 5.84
CA ALA A 79 -9.60 -2.32 5.69
C ALA A 79 -8.70 -1.83 4.55
N VAL A 80 -7.44 -2.27 4.53
CA VAL A 80 -6.46 -1.90 3.49
C VAL A 80 -6.88 -2.44 2.13
N CYS A 81 -7.41 -3.67 2.06
CA CYS A 81 -7.85 -4.25 0.80
C CYS A 81 -9.14 -3.62 0.29
N ALA A 82 -10.06 -3.19 1.16
CA ALA A 82 -11.27 -2.46 0.78
C ALA A 82 -10.90 -1.08 0.21
N TRP A 83 -9.98 -0.37 0.85
CA TRP A 83 -9.38 0.86 0.33
C TRP A 83 -8.77 0.65 -1.06
N GLY A 84 -7.89 -0.35 -1.20
CA GLY A 84 -7.20 -0.62 -2.47
C GLY A 84 -8.09 -1.17 -3.59
N ALA A 85 -9.21 -1.84 -3.26
CA ALA A 85 -10.20 -2.30 -4.24
C ALA A 85 -11.10 -1.17 -4.76
N GLY A 86 -11.34 -0.17 -3.90
CA GLY A 86 -12.35 0.86 -4.12
C GLY A 86 -13.73 0.25 -4.36
N THR A 87 -14.43 0.76 -5.37
CA THR A 87 -15.80 0.35 -5.70
C THR A 87 -15.91 -0.93 -6.53
N SER A 88 -14.80 -1.56 -6.92
CA SER A 88 -14.80 -2.74 -7.80
C SER A 88 -15.20 -4.03 -7.08
N ALA A 89 -16.35 -4.61 -7.44
CA ALA A 89 -16.80 -5.90 -6.92
C ALA A 89 -15.84 -7.05 -7.27
N LEU A 90 -15.28 -7.06 -8.49
CA LEU A 90 -14.33 -8.08 -8.91
C LEU A 90 -13.02 -7.99 -8.11
N SER A 91 -12.54 -6.77 -7.83
CA SER A 91 -11.35 -6.57 -7.01
C SER A 91 -11.60 -7.04 -5.58
N ALA A 92 -12.72 -6.64 -4.97
CA ALA A 92 -13.11 -7.10 -3.63
C ALA A 92 -13.21 -8.63 -3.56
N TYR A 93 -13.88 -9.27 -4.53
CA TYR A 93 -13.95 -10.73 -4.61
C TYR A 93 -12.57 -11.40 -4.66
N ARG A 94 -11.63 -10.86 -5.46
CA ARG A 94 -10.27 -11.40 -5.56
C ARG A 94 -9.51 -11.26 -4.24
N LEU A 95 -9.66 -10.13 -3.56
CA LEU A 95 -9.02 -9.82 -2.28
C LEU A 95 -9.69 -10.49 -1.08
N ALA A 96 -10.90 -11.01 -1.23
CA ALA A 96 -11.53 -11.86 -0.23
C ALA A 96 -11.00 -13.30 -0.26
N ARG A 97 -10.26 -13.72 -1.30
CA ARG A 97 -9.77 -15.11 -1.41
C ARG A 97 -8.76 -15.48 -0.32
N PRO A 98 -7.81 -14.61 0.08
CA PRO A 98 -6.93 -14.87 1.21
C PRO A 98 -7.64 -15.20 2.52
N LEU A 99 -8.82 -14.62 2.78
CA LEU A 99 -9.60 -14.78 4.02
C LEU A 99 -10.03 -16.22 4.36
N ARG A 100 -9.91 -17.13 3.38
CA ARG A 100 -10.19 -18.58 3.55
C ARG A 100 -9.01 -19.37 4.09
N GLN A 101 -7.82 -18.77 4.23
CA GLN A 101 -6.66 -19.43 4.84
C GLN A 101 -6.85 -19.45 6.36
N PRO A 102 -6.73 -20.64 7.00
CA PRO A 102 -6.87 -20.75 8.46
C PRO A 102 -5.78 -20.03 9.25
N ASP A 103 -4.59 -19.85 8.66
CA ASP A 103 -3.40 -19.24 9.26
C ASP A 103 -3.09 -17.84 8.68
N LEU A 104 -4.12 -17.16 8.15
CA LEU A 104 -3.95 -15.86 7.50
C LEU A 104 -3.38 -14.83 8.50
N GLU A 105 -4.00 -14.73 9.66
CA GLU A 105 -3.68 -13.77 10.70
C GLU A 105 -2.23 -13.92 11.18
N GLU A 106 -1.81 -15.14 11.50
CA GLU A 106 -0.46 -15.44 11.95
C GLU A 106 0.59 -15.14 10.88
N ARG A 107 0.30 -15.49 9.61
CA ARG A 107 1.21 -15.18 8.48
C ARG A 107 1.34 -13.68 8.25
N LEU A 108 0.21 -12.96 8.25
CA LEU A 108 0.21 -11.52 8.09
C LEU A 108 1.01 -10.86 9.21
N TRP A 109 0.73 -11.19 10.46
CA TRP A 109 1.43 -10.62 11.61
C TRP A 109 2.93 -10.88 11.55
N ALA A 110 3.34 -12.13 11.27
CA ALA A 110 4.75 -12.50 11.22
C ALA A 110 5.55 -11.71 10.17
N GLY A 111 4.94 -11.35 9.04
CA GLY A 111 5.60 -10.51 8.02
C GLY A 111 5.45 -9.00 8.28
N LEU A 112 4.26 -8.55 8.69
CA LEU A 112 3.94 -7.13 8.83
C LEU A 112 4.56 -6.49 10.08
N CYS A 113 4.76 -7.25 11.16
CA CYS A 113 5.43 -6.72 12.36
C CYS A 113 6.89 -6.30 12.09
N LEU A 114 7.53 -6.82 11.03
CA LEU A 114 8.83 -6.34 10.56
C LEU A 114 8.74 -4.92 10.00
N ALA A 115 7.73 -4.64 9.17
CA ALA A 115 7.48 -3.30 8.64
C ALA A 115 7.14 -2.32 9.76
N GLN A 116 6.35 -2.74 10.75
CA GLN A 116 6.02 -1.95 11.95
C GLN A 116 7.29 -1.49 12.70
N ARG A 117 8.34 -2.32 12.70
CA ARG A 117 9.64 -2.07 13.36
C ARG A 117 10.65 -1.34 12.46
N GLY A 118 10.24 -0.90 11.27
CA GLY A 118 11.09 -0.19 10.32
C GLY A 118 11.89 -1.08 9.36
N ASP A 119 11.69 -2.40 9.37
CA ASP A 119 12.36 -3.32 8.43
C ASP A 119 11.50 -3.57 7.19
N ALA A 120 11.51 -2.60 6.26
CA ALA A 120 10.73 -2.66 5.03
C ALA A 120 11.16 -3.82 4.11
N LEU A 121 12.47 -4.08 3.99
CA LEU A 121 12.95 -5.13 3.07
C LEU A 121 12.71 -6.52 3.66
N GLY A 122 12.99 -6.73 4.95
CA GLY A 122 12.71 -7.99 5.63
C GLY A 122 11.21 -8.32 5.62
N ALA A 123 10.34 -7.33 5.81
CA ALA A 123 8.89 -7.51 5.65
C ALA A 123 8.50 -7.96 4.25
N TYR A 124 9.10 -7.35 3.21
CA TYR A 124 8.85 -7.73 1.83
C TYR A 124 9.31 -9.16 1.54
N GLU A 125 10.51 -9.54 1.99
CA GLU A 125 11.07 -10.88 1.85
C GLU A 125 10.21 -11.93 2.54
N ALA A 126 9.79 -11.65 3.78
CA ALA A 126 8.87 -12.48 4.54
C ALA A 126 7.55 -12.72 3.79
N LEU A 127 6.87 -11.65 3.38
CA LEU A 127 5.55 -11.73 2.73
C LEU A 127 5.60 -12.31 1.31
N ASN A 128 6.74 -12.20 0.63
CA ASN A 128 6.97 -12.82 -0.67
C ASN A 128 7.48 -14.27 -0.57
N GLY A 129 7.92 -14.70 0.62
CA GLY A 129 8.58 -15.98 0.87
C GLY A 129 7.97 -16.76 2.03
N THR A 130 8.64 -16.73 3.19
CA THR A 130 8.36 -17.59 4.36
C THR A 130 6.95 -17.42 4.91
N HIS A 131 6.42 -16.20 4.92
CA HIS A 131 5.09 -15.82 5.40
C HIS A 131 4.12 -15.51 4.26
N ARG A 132 4.36 -16.09 3.08
CA ARG A 132 3.51 -15.91 1.91
C ARG A 132 2.07 -16.33 2.20
N VAL A 133 1.14 -15.46 1.83
CA VAL A 133 -0.31 -15.70 1.84
C VAL A 133 -0.79 -15.97 0.42
N LYS A 134 -1.50 -17.08 0.20
CA LYS A 134 -2.02 -17.44 -1.13
C LYS A 134 -2.99 -16.38 -1.64
N PHE A 135 -2.85 -16.01 -2.92
CA PHE A 135 -3.64 -14.96 -3.60
C PHE A 135 -3.40 -13.52 -3.14
N LEU A 136 -2.47 -13.29 -2.20
CA LEU A 136 -2.01 -11.96 -1.84
C LEU A 136 -0.73 -11.65 -2.62
N GLY A 137 -0.83 -10.77 -3.62
CA GLY A 137 0.31 -10.37 -4.44
C GLY A 137 1.05 -9.13 -3.90
N PRO A 138 2.25 -8.83 -4.43
CA PRO A 138 3.07 -7.71 -3.97
C PRO A 138 2.41 -6.35 -3.96
N ALA A 139 1.52 -6.08 -4.92
CA ALA A 139 0.80 -4.80 -4.97
C ALA A 139 -0.10 -4.53 -3.76
N PHE A 140 -0.57 -5.59 -3.10
CA PHE A 140 -1.43 -5.48 -1.92
C PHE A 140 -0.66 -5.68 -0.63
N PHE A 141 0.31 -6.60 -0.58
CA PHE A 141 1.11 -6.70 0.64
C PHE A 141 2.01 -5.48 0.83
N SER A 142 2.46 -4.78 -0.22
CA SER A 142 3.16 -3.50 -0.04
C SER A 142 2.24 -2.41 0.53
N LYS A 143 0.93 -2.46 0.27
CA LYS A 143 -0.06 -1.58 0.91
C LYS A 143 -0.20 -1.89 2.38
N LEU A 144 -0.29 -3.18 2.72
CA LEU A 144 -0.33 -3.63 4.11
C LEU A 144 0.94 -3.19 4.86
N MET A 145 2.13 -3.38 4.27
CA MET A 145 3.40 -2.93 4.85
C MET A 145 3.41 -1.41 5.07
N HIS A 146 2.98 -0.65 4.06
CA HIS A 146 2.94 0.81 4.12
C HIS A 146 2.08 1.30 5.29
N PHE A 147 0.86 0.77 5.45
CA PHE A 147 -0.04 1.21 6.52
C PHE A 147 0.24 0.56 7.88
N MET A 148 1.02 -0.53 7.93
CA MET A 148 1.47 -1.13 9.20
C MET A 148 2.64 -0.36 9.82
N ALA A 149 3.51 0.18 8.98
CA ALA A 149 4.61 1.01 9.44
C ALA A 149 4.10 2.38 9.93
N PRO A 150 4.88 3.08 10.77
CA PRO A 150 4.66 4.50 11.01
C PRO A 150 4.56 5.27 9.68
N PRO A 151 3.71 6.30 9.59
CA PRO A 151 3.62 7.14 8.41
C PRO A 151 5.01 7.66 8.02
N PRO A 152 5.40 7.63 6.72
CA PRO A 152 6.70 8.13 6.30
C PRO A 152 6.88 9.61 6.65
N GLU A 153 8.00 9.96 7.26
CA GLU A 153 8.38 11.33 7.58
C GLU A 153 9.52 11.82 6.68
N VAL A 154 9.74 13.14 6.66
CA VAL A 154 10.83 13.73 5.87
C VAL A 154 12.18 13.27 6.43
N GLY A 155 12.96 12.61 5.59
CA GLY A 155 14.30 12.13 5.94
C GLY A 155 14.36 10.65 6.33
N ASP A 156 13.22 9.96 6.41
CA ASP A 156 13.19 8.51 6.64
C ASP A 156 13.99 7.74 5.58
N VAL A 157 14.75 6.75 6.03
CA VAL A 157 15.57 5.91 5.15
C VAL A 157 14.76 4.68 4.75
N ARG A 158 14.27 4.66 3.51
CA ARG A 158 13.54 3.54 2.90
C ARG A 158 12.32 3.04 3.73
N PRO A 159 11.40 3.93 4.16
CA PRO A 159 10.14 3.49 4.72
C PRO A 159 9.36 2.66 3.68
N PRO A 160 8.53 1.69 4.11
CA PRO A 160 7.75 0.92 3.16
C PRO A 160 6.72 1.83 2.49
N ILE A 161 6.80 1.93 1.17
CA ILE A 161 5.84 2.63 0.32
C ILE A 161 5.23 1.65 -0.69
N ILE A 162 4.05 2.00 -1.19
CA ILE A 162 3.24 1.13 -2.05
C ILE A 162 3.92 0.97 -3.41
N LEU A 163 4.03 -0.27 -3.90
CA LEU A 163 4.42 -0.58 -5.27
C LEU A 163 3.28 -1.32 -5.95
N ASP A 164 2.54 -0.66 -6.84
CA ASP A 164 1.54 -1.32 -7.69
C ASP A 164 1.81 -1.11 -9.18
N SER A 165 0.91 -1.64 -10.02
CA SER A 165 1.08 -1.60 -11.46
C SER A 165 1.18 -0.16 -12.00
N ARG A 166 0.46 0.79 -11.40
CA ARG A 166 0.47 2.20 -11.84
C ARG A 166 1.78 2.87 -11.45
N VAL A 167 2.25 2.63 -10.23
CA VAL A 167 3.58 3.09 -9.80
C VAL A 167 4.67 2.51 -10.71
N ALA A 168 4.65 1.20 -10.97
CA ALA A 168 5.59 0.55 -11.88
C ALA A 168 5.54 1.12 -13.31
N GLN A 169 4.34 1.36 -13.85
CA GLN A 169 4.15 2.00 -15.16
C GLN A 169 4.72 3.42 -15.20
N ALA A 170 4.49 4.22 -14.15
CA ALA A 170 5.03 5.58 -14.03
C ALA A 170 6.57 5.59 -14.04
N LEU A 171 7.19 4.60 -13.40
CA LEU A 171 8.64 4.35 -13.42
C LEU A 171 9.16 3.82 -14.77
N GLY A 172 8.28 3.51 -15.72
CA GLY A 172 8.65 2.96 -17.04
C GLY A 172 8.95 1.46 -17.02
N TRP A 173 8.54 0.75 -15.96
CA TRP A 173 8.78 -0.69 -15.85
C TRP A 173 7.82 -1.47 -16.74
N ARG A 174 8.37 -2.42 -17.50
CA ARG A 174 7.55 -3.39 -18.28
C ARG A 174 6.82 -4.37 -17.38
N LYS A 175 7.44 -4.74 -16.26
CA LYS A 175 6.88 -5.67 -15.27
C LYS A 175 5.95 -4.91 -14.32
N THR A 176 4.67 -5.29 -14.33
CA THR A 176 3.60 -4.62 -13.58
C THR A 176 3.04 -5.44 -12.42
N ALA A 177 3.64 -6.60 -12.11
CA ALA A 177 3.28 -7.45 -10.98
C ALA A 177 4.44 -8.39 -10.60
N SER A 178 4.29 -9.08 -9.45
CA SER A 178 5.19 -10.16 -9.01
C SER A 178 6.65 -9.72 -8.83
N TRP A 179 6.87 -8.52 -8.30
CA TRP A 179 8.20 -7.99 -8.05
C TRP A 179 8.93 -8.78 -6.95
N THR A 180 10.25 -8.91 -7.12
CA THR A 180 11.18 -9.54 -6.19
C THR A 180 11.60 -8.55 -5.10
N PRO A 181 12.18 -9.01 -3.98
CA PRO A 181 12.74 -8.11 -2.97
C PRO A 181 13.77 -7.14 -3.54
N ALA A 182 14.64 -7.60 -4.45
CA ALA A 182 15.62 -6.74 -5.12
C ALA A 182 14.97 -5.67 -6.02
N GLU A 183 13.87 -6.00 -6.70
CA GLU A 183 13.09 -5.01 -7.46
C GLU A 183 12.40 -4.02 -6.52
N TYR A 184 11.84 -4.47 -5.39
CA TYR A 184 11.26 -3.57 -4.41
C TYR A 184 12.29 -2.62 -3.80
N LEU A 185 13.48 -3.11 -3.45
CA LEU A 185 14.58 -2.27 -3.00
C LEU A 185 14.98 -1.22 -4.05
N ALA A 186 15.11 -1.63 -5.31
CA ALA A 186 15.39 -0.72 -6.41
C ALA A 186 14.30 0.36 -6.58
N TYR A 187 13.03 0.00 -6.32
CA TYR A 187 11.95 0.98 -6.27
C TYR A 187 12.12 1.99 -5.13
N LEU A 188 12.41 1.53 -3.89
CA LEU A 188 12.64 2.44 -2.76
C LEU A 188 13.80 3.41 -3.02
N ASP A 189 14.91 2.91 -3.59
CA ASP A 189 16.06 3.73 -3.96
C ASP A 189 15.73 4.74 -5.08
N ALA A 190 14.89 4.35 -6.05
CA ALA A 190 14.42 5.26 -7.09
C ALA A 190 13.50 6.34 -6.53
N ALA A 191 12.55 5.98 -5.66
CA ALA A 191 11.64 6.92 -5.02
C ALA A 191 12.38 7.96 -4.18
N GLU A 192 13.42 7.56 -3.44
CA GLU A 192 14.27 8.49 -2.68
C GLU A 192 15.05 9.44 -3.60
N GLN A 193 15.58 8.95 -4.71
CA GLN A 193 16.25 9.80 -5.69
C GLN A 193 15.29 10.79 -6.37
N LEU A 194 14.05 10.38 -6.64
CA LEU A 194 13.00 11.25 -7.17
C LEU A 194 12.63 12.32 -6.15
N ARG A 195 12.38 11.94 -4.90
CA ARG A 195 12.07 12.86 -3.80
C ARG A 195 13.12 13.95 -3.67
N ARG A 196 14.39 13.57 -3.58
CA ARG A 196 15.52 14.52 -3.44
C ARG A 196 15.58 15.56 -4.56
N ARG A 197 15.17 15.19 -5.78
CA ARG A 197 15.23 16.07 -6.96
C ARG A 197 13.95 16.85 -7.21
N TRP A 198 12.80 16.33 -6.77
CA TRP A 198 11.49 16.91 -7.03
C TRP A 198 10.96 17.73 -5.86
N ARG A 199 10.88 17.11 -4.67
CA ARG A 199 10.32 17.68 -3.43
C ARG A 199 11.05 17.12 -2.20
N PRO A 200 12.28 17.58 -1.91
CA PRO A 200 13.08 17.08 -0.79
C PRO A 200 12.45 17.41 0.58
N ASP A 201 11.52 18.36 0.61
CA ASP A 201 10.74 18.83 1.74
C ASP A 201 9.48 18.00 2.03
N LEU A 202 9.14 17.03 1.17
CA LEU A 202 7.98 16.15 1.34
C LEU A 202 8.39 14.72 1.71
N PRO A 203 7.52 13.97 2.42
CA PRO A 203 7.72 12.55 2.70
C PRO A 203 7.57 11.68 1.44
N LEU A 204 8.07 10.43 1.52
CA LEU A 204 8.12 9.51 0.39
C LEU A 204 6.75 9.01 -0.10
N ASP A 205 5.75 8.98 0.77
CA ASP A 205 4.37 8.61 0.42
C ASP A 205 3.70 9.61 -0.53
N VAL A 206 4.11 10.89 -0.51
CA VAL A 206 3.67 11.88 -1.50
C VAL A 206 4.26 11.60 -2.88
N VAL A 207 5.52 11.19 -2.95
CA VAL A 207 6.18 10.80 -4.22
C VAL A 207 5.53 9.54 -4.77
N GLU A 208 5.27 8.54 -3.93
CA GLU A 208 4.50 7.34 -4.29
C GLU A 208 3.12 7.70 -4.86
N TYR A 209 2.39 8.56 -4.17
CA TYR A 209 1.06 8.96 -4.61
C TYR A 209 1.09 9.68 -5.96
N GLN A 210 2.08 10.55 -6.18
CA GLN A 210 2.23 11.21 -7.48
C GLN A 210 2.59 10.20 -8.59
N LEU A 211 3.47 9.24 -8.32
CA LEU A 211 3.77 8.15 -9.26
C LEU A 211 2.49 7.37 -9.60
N PHE A 212 1.67 7.04 -8.61
CA PHE A 212 0.38 6.39 -8.83
C PHE A 212 -0.58 7.24 -9.67
N ALA A 213 -0.67 8.55 -9.41
CA ALA A 213 -1.53 9.47 -10.16
C ALA A 213 -1.09 9.62 -11.62
N VAL A 214 0.22 9.68 -11.86
CA VAL A 214 0.82 9.68 -13.21
C VAL A 214 0.52 8.36 -13.91
N GLY A 215 0.75 7.23 -13.24
CA GLY A 215 0.51 5.90 -13.80
C GLY A 215 -0.95 5.61 -14.15
N LYS A 216 -1.91 6.34 -13.57
CA LYS A 216 -3.32 6.28 -13.99
C LYS A 216 -3.57 6.89 -15.38
N ARG A 217 -2.67 7.77 -15.86
CA ARG A 217 -2.83 8.56 -17.10
C ARG A 217 -2.04 7.98 -18.27
N VAL A 218 -1.12 7.05 -18.00
CA VAL A 218 -0.29 6.33 -18.99
C VAL A 218 -1.04 5.08 -19.43
#